data_AF-K3W960-F1
#
_entry.id   AF-K3W960-F1
#
_cell.length_a   1.000
_cell.length_b   1.000
_cell.length_c   1.000
_cell.angle_alpha   90.00
_cell.angle_beta   90.00
_cell.angle_gamma   90.00
#
_symmetry.space_group_name_H-M   'P 1'
#
loop_
_entity.id
_entity.type
_entity.pdbx_description
1 polymer ?
#
loop_
_entity_poly.entity_id
_entity_poly.type
_entity_poly.pdbx_seq_one_letter_code
_entity_poly.pdbx_strand_id
1 'polypeptide(L)'
;MSVEGVEGVFCVKGQACVADIKNGACPGPQKGLPNGASCGVVKTGVYGCKPNDESDDSSDDDSTVYSDDDSSDECGEGESPMSVEGVEGIFCVKGQACVADIKDGACPEPQDGLPYGASCGVVKTGVYGCKPNAVGKKHHVRKL
;
A
#
# COMPACT_ATOMS: atom_id res chain seq x y z
N MET A 1 16.87 26.09 -1.20
CA MET A 1 15.54 25.59 -0.82
C MET A 1 15.52 24.10 -0.99
N SER A 2 15.00 23.37 -0.01
CA SER A 2 14.86 21.92 -0.07
C SER A 2 13.57 21.56 -0.81
N VAL A 3 13.62 20.45 -1.55
CA VAL A 3 12.48 19.87 -2.24
C VAL A 3 12.18 18.54 -1.57
N GLU A 4 10.91 18.25 -1.33
CA GLU A 4 10.48 17.01 -0.69
C GLU A 4 10.92 15.79 -1.50
N GLY A 5 11.56 14.83 -0.83
CA GLY A 5 12.04 13.58 -1.46
C GLY A 5 13.28 13.73 -2.35
N VAL A 6 13.85 14.94 -2.48
CA VAL A 6 15.03 15.17 -3.32
C VAL A 6 16.20 15.64 -2.45
N GLU A 7 17.29 14.87 -2.47
CA GLU A 7 18.51 15.22 -1.75
C GLU A 7 19.20 16.41 -2.44
N GLY A 8 19.22 17.56 -1.75
CA GLY A 8 19.93 18.74 -2.22
C GLY A 8 19.33 20.06 -1.78
N VAL A 9 20.07 21.14 -2.09
CA VAL A 9 19.62 22.51 -1.87
C VAL A 9 19.60 23.24 -3.21
N PHE A 10 18.41 23.69 -3.59
CA PHE A 10 18.16 24.28 -4.90
C PHE A 10 17.93 25.79 -4.84
N CYS A 11 18.28 26.50 -5.91
CA CYS A 11 18.11 27.95 -5.98
C CYS A 11 16.65 28.33 -6.28
N VAL A 12 16.15 29.36 -5.60
CA VAL A 12 14.77 29.89 -5.76
C VAL A 12 14.82 31.38 -5.94
N LYS A 13 13.97 31.90 -6.83
CA LYS A 13 13.80 33.34 -7.06
C LYS A 13 12.50 33.79 -6.41
N GLY A 14 12.59 34.61 -5.37
CA GLY A 14 11.43 35.17 -4.66
C GLY A 14 11.21 34.56 -3.28
N GLN A 15 10.07 34.89 -2.68
CA GLN A 15 9.68 34.37 -1.37
C GLN A 15 9.50 32.85 -1.45
N ALA A 16 10.17 32.09 -0.60
CA ALA A 16 10.09 30.63 -0.61
C ALA A 16 8.68 30.12 -0.22
N CYS A 17 8.21 29.07 -0.89
CA CYS A 17 7.03 28.30 -0.48
C CYS A 17 7.36 27.44 0.74
N VAL A 18 7.16 27.97 1.95
CA VAL A 18 7.45 27.27 3.20
C VAL A 18 6.41 27.63 4.26
N ALA A 19 6.08 26.68 5.13
CA ALA A 19 5.14 26.88 6.24
C ALA A 19 3.74 27.29 5.73
N ASP A 20 3.31 28.53 5.98
CA ASP A 20 1.98 29.02 5.61
C ASP A 20 1.96 29.77 4.26
N ILE A 21 3.09 29.81 3.54
CA ILE A 21 3.25 30.63 2.34
C ILE A 21 2.80 29.86 1.09
N LYS A 22 1.52 29.98 0.77
CA LYS A 22 0.88 29.35 -0.41
C LYS A 22 1.37 29.88 -1.77
N ASN A 23 1.74 31.15 -1.85
CA ASN A 23 2.17 31.81 -3.10
C ASN A 23 3.70 31.90 -3.22
N GLY A 24 4.41 31.06 -2.49
CA GLY A 24 5.86 31.06 -2.53
C GLY A 24 6.39 30.45 -3.83
N ALA A 25 7.57 30.91 -4.23
CA ALA A 25 8.32 30.36 -5.33
C ALA A 25 8.99 29.05 -4.93
N CYS A 26 9.06 28.14 -5.89
CA CYS A 26 9.80 26.89 -5.80
C CYS A 26 10.94 26.86 -6.82
N PRO A 27 11.95 25.98 -6.63
CA PRO A 27 13.06 25.87 -7.57
C PRO A 27 12.56 25.47 -8.95
N GLY A 28 12.93 26.24 -9.97
CA GLY A 28 12.69 25.85 -11.36
C GLY A 28 13.66 24.75 -11.82
N PRO A 29 13.49 24.27 -13.08
CA PRO A 29 14.41 23.37 -13.75
C PRO A 29 15.88 23.77 -13.58
N GLN A 30 16.67 22.88 -12.97
CA GLN A 30 18.11 23.07 -12.79
C GLN A 30 18.83 21.74 -12.63
N LYS A 31 20.16 21.76 -12.54
CA LYS A 31 20.96 20.55 -12.33
C LYS A 31 20.53 19.84 -11.03
N GLY A 32 20.16 18.56 -11.13
CA GLY A 32 19.64 17.75 -10.01
C GLY A 32 18.13 17.89 -9.76
N LEU A 33 17.44 18.74 -10.52
CA LEU A 33 15.97 18.87 -10.49
C LEU A 33 15.50 19.27 -11.90
N PRO A 34 15.54 18.34 -12.88
CA PRO A 34 15.38 18.65 -14.30
C PRO A 34 14.01 19.27 -14.61
N ASN A 35 12.97 18.86 -13.91
CA ASN A 35 11.61 19.34 -14.11
C ASN A 35 11.21 20.46 -13.13
N GLY A 36 12.11 20.84 -12.22
CA GLY A 36 11.84 21.80 -11.17
C GLY A 36 10.89 21.26 -10.11
N ALA A 37 10.33 22.17 -9.33
CA ALA A 37 9.39 21.89 -8.26
C ALA A 37 8.25 22.92 -8.22
N SER A 38 7.11 22.52 -7.69
CA SER A 38 5.92 23.36 -7.49
C SER A 38 5.56 23.46 -6.01
N CYS A 39 4.86 24.54 -5.66
CA CYS A 39 4.44 24.81 -4.29
C CYS A 39 3.17 24.00 -3.98
N GLY A 40 3.22 23.18 -2.92
CA GLY A 40 2.12 22.35 -2.46
C GLY A 40 2.24 22.01 -0.99
N VAL A 41 1.26 21.30 -0.42
CA VAL A 41 1.34 20.85 0.98
C VAL A 41 2.20 19.60 1.06
N VAL A 42 3.33 19.65 1.76
CA VAL A 42 4.28 18.53 1.94
C VAL A 42 3.85 17.61 3.10
N LYS A 43 4.49 16.44 3.29
CA LYS A 43 4.14 15.44 4.33
C LYS A 43 3.93 16.02 5.73
N THR A 44 4.63 17.11 6.09
CA THR A 44 4.47 17.77 7.39
C THR A 44 3.17 18.59 7.53
N GLY A 45 2.28 18.59 6.54
CA GLY A 45 1.01 19.33 6.56
C GLY A 45 1.13 20.84 6.35
N VAL A 46 2.32 21.32 5.98
CA VAL A 46 2.59 22.73 5.66
C VAL A 46 2.97 22.91 4.19
N TYR A 47 2.91 24.14 3.67
CA TYR A 47 3.37 24.44 2.33
C TYR A 47 4.89 24.20 2.20
N GLY A 48 5.29 23.59 1.08
CA GLY A 48 6.65 23.25 0.71
C GLY A 48 6.77 22.94 -0.79
N CYS A 49 7.98 22.75 -1.28
CA CYS A 49 8.23 22.46 -2.70
C CYS A 49 8.26 20.97 -2.99
N LYS A 50 7.45 20.54 -3.96
CA LYS A 50 7.39 19.16 -4.48
C LYS A 50 7.95 19.08 -5.88
N PRO A 51 8.71 18.03 -6.24
CA PRO A 51 9.26 17.89 -7.59
C PRO A 51 8.13 17.75 -8.62
N ASN A 52 8.28 18.39 -9.78
CA ASN A 52 7.33 18.27 -10.88
C ASN A 52 7.70 17.03 -11.71
N ASP A 53 7.40 15.82 -11.24
CA ASP A 53 7.58 14.54 -11.94
C ASP A 53 8.91 14.33 -12.70
N GLU A 54 9.83 13.56 -12.11
CA GLU A 54 10.36 12.40 -12.83
C GLU A 54 10.15 11.20 -11.91
N SER A 55 9.67 10.11 -12.49
CA SER A 55 9.15 8.92 -11.83
C SER A 55 10.09 8.30 -10.80
N ASP A 56 9.47 7.69 -9.79
CA ASP A 56 9.91 6.59 -8.93
C ASP A 56 10.23 6.85 -7.44
N ASP A 57 9.34 6.23 -6.64
CA ASP A 57 9.57 5.48 -5.41
C ASP A 57 10.09 6.21 -4.15
N SER A 58 9.14 6.61 -3.31
CA SER A 58 9.32 6.49 -1.86
C SER A 58 7.96 6.17 -1.24
N SER A 59 7.65 4.89 -1.27
CA SER A 59 6.65 4.26 -0.42
C SER A 59 7.04 4.50 1.05
N ASP A 60 6.48 5.53 1.68
CA ASP A 60 6.53 5.70 3.13
C ASP A 60 5.22 6.39 3.57
N ASP A 61 4.25 5.52 3.87
CA ASP A 61 3.25 5.56 4.93
C ASP A 61 3.26 6.84 5.80
N ASP A 62 2.23 7.69 5.66
CA ASP A 62 1.48 8.24 6.80
C ASP A 62 0.24 9.04 6.33
N SER A 63 -0.92 8.37 6.35
CA SER A 63 -2.22 8.88 6.77
C SER A 63 -2.69 10.26 6.30
N THR A 64 -3.43 10.31 5.18
CA THR A 64 -4.65 11.14 5.11
C THR A 64 -5.82 10.31 4.60
N VAL A 65 -6.57 9.77 5.57
CA VAL A 65 -8.00 9.48 5.46
C VAL A 65 -8.73 10.68 4.85
N TYR A 66 -9.35 10.49 3.68
CA TYR A 66 -10.76 10.77 3.36
C TYR A 66 -10.97 10.50 1.85
N SER A 67 -11.18 9.22 1.57
CA SER A 67 -12.17 8.62 0.65
C SER A 67 -12.53 9.35 -0.65
N ASP A 68 -11.92 8.88 -1.74
CA ASP A 68 -12.66 8.30 -2.87
C ASP A 68 -11.93 6.99 -3.23
N ASP A 69 -11.96 6.07 -2.27
CA ASP A 69 -11.60 4.67 -2.41
C ASP A 69 -12.83 3.98 -3.02
N ASP A 70 -12.98 4.08 -4.34
CA ASP A 70 -13.77 3.12 -5.12
C ASP A 70 -12.83 1.95 -5.46
N SER A 71 -12.34 1.30 -4.41
CA SER A 71 -11.78 -0.04 -4.50
C SER A 71 -12.12 -0.86 -3.25
N SER A 72 -13.27 -0.57 -2.66
CA SER A 72 -14.13 -1.68 -2.29
C SER A 72 -14.55 -2.41 -3.59
N ASP A 73 -14.94 -3.68 -3.50
CA ASP A 73 -15.90 -4.26 -4.44
C ASP A 73 -15.39 -4.89 -5.77
N GLU A 74 -14.51 -5.89 -5.72
CA GLU A 74 -14.80 -7.10 -6.55
C GLU A 74 -15.30 -8.28 -5.70
N CYS A 75 -15.42 -8.10 -4.39
CA CYS A 75 -16.09 -9.08 -3.56
C CYS A 75 -17.61 -8.86 -3.65
N GLY A 76 -18.34 -9.88 -4.10
CA GLY A 76 -19.78 -9.78 -4.31
C GLY A 76 -20.56 -9.64 -2.99
N GLU A 77 -21.88 -9.50 -3.09
CA GLU A 77 -22.74 -9.43 -1.90
C GLU A 77 -22.53 -10.64 -0.97
N GLY A 78 -22.12 -10.37 0.28
CA GLY A 78 -21.85 -11.41 1.28
C GLY A 78 -20.44 -11.98 1.26
N GLU A 79 -19.54 -11.38 0.48
CA GLU A 79 -18.12 -11.64 0.52
C GLU A 79 -17.38 -10.53 1.27
N SER A 80 -16.17 -10.83 1.73
CA SER A 80 -15.32 -9.88 2.42
C SER A 80 -13.89 -9.99 1.90
N PRO A 81 -13.14 -8.89 1.85
CA PRO A 81 -11.73 -8.91 1.48
C PRO A 81 -10.92 -9.65 2.54
N MET A 82 -10.00 -10.50 2.11
CA MET A 82 -9.15 -11.31 2.98
C MET A 82 -7.76 -11.47 2.37
N SER A 83 -6.74 -11.22 3.19
CA SER A 83 -5.34 -11.48 2.83
C SER A 83 -4.94 -12.92 3.16
N VAL A 84 -4.01 -13.45 2.37
CA VAL A 84 -3.46 -14.79 2.55
C VAL A 84 -1.98 -14.69 2.88
N GLU A 85 -1.53 -15.43 3.90
CA GLU A 85 -0.15 -15.34 4.39
C GLU A 85 0.86 -15.68 3.28
N GLY A 86 1.72 -14.71 2.95
CA GLY A 86 2.78 -14.89 1.96
C GLY A 86 2.28 -14.87 0.50
N VAL A 87 1.06 -14.41 0.26
CA VAL A 87 0.53 -14.13 -1.08
C VAL A 87 0.25 -12.63 -1.16
N GLU A 88 0.73 -12.00 -2.23
CA GLU A 88 0.43 -10.60 -2.51
C GLU A 88 -0.96 -10.48 -3.12
N GLY A 89 -1.74 -9.51 -2.65
CA GLY A 89 -3.11 -9.26 -3.11
C GLY A 89 -4.16 -9.43 -2.02
N ILE A 90 -5.38 -9.00 -2.37
CA ILE A 90 -6.59 -9.12 -1.56
C ILE A 90 -7.52 -10.07 -2.30
N PHE A 91 -8.06 -11.06 -1.59
CA PHE A 91 -8.92 -12.08 -2.17
C PHE A 91 -10.28 -12.07 -1.51
N CYS A 92 -11.31 -12.47 -2.24
CA CYS A 92 -12.67 -12.49 -1.71
C CYS A 92 -12.96 -13.81 -0.98
N VAL A 93 -13.54 -13.70 0.22
CA VAL A 93 -14.00 -14.84 1.00
C VAL A 93 -15.47 -14.69 1.32
N LYS A 94 -16.21 -15.78 1.19
CA LYS A 94 -17.63 -15.83 1.55
C LYS A 94 -17.82 -16.33 2.99
N GLY A 95 -18.56 -15.56 3.79
CA GLY A 95 -18.84 -15.90 5.19
C GLY A 95 -17.80 -15.38 6.18
N GLN A 96 -17.88 -15.86 7.43
CA GLN A 96 -17.03 -15.38 8.52
C GLN A 96 -15.56 -15.72 8.25
N ALA A 97 -14.71 -14.72 8.04
CA ALA A 97 -13.29 -14.92 7.75
C ALA A 97 -12.53 -15.62 8.90
N CYS A 98 -11.56 -16.47 8.54
CA CYS A 98 -10.57 -17.02 9.44
C CYS A 98 -9.57 -15.94 9.86
N VAL A 99 -9.88 -15.22 10.94
CA VAL A 99 -9.05 -14.14 11.47
C VAL A 99 -9.05 -14.17 12.99
N ALA A 100 -7.93 -13.77 13.60
CA ALA A 100 -7.75 -13.69 15.05
C ALA A 100 -7.98 -15.04 15.75
N ASP A 101 -9.09 -15.20 16.46
CA ASP A 101 -9.42 -16.39 17.25
C ASP A 101 -10.36 -17.37 16.52
N ILE A 102 -10.73 -17.06 15.27
CA ILE A 102 -11.74 -17.81 14.51
C ILE A 102 -11.09 -18.95 13.74
N LYS A 103 -11.05 -20.13 14.38
CA LYS A 103 -10.47 -21.35 13.80
C LYS A 103 -11.31 -22.00 12.69
N ASP A 104 -12.63 -21.79 12.71
CA ASP A 104 -13.59 -22.38 11.76
C ASP A 104 -14.01 -21.35 10.70
N GLY A 105 -13.20 -20.31 10.52
CA GLY A 105 -13.48 -19.24 9.58
C GLY A 105 -13.21 -19.69 8.13
N ALA A 106 -13.91 -19.06 7.22
CA ALA A 106 -13.73 -19.23 5.79
C ALA A 106 -12.42 -18.58 5.33
N CYS A 107 -11.84 -19.15 4.28
CA CYS A 107 -10.71 -18.60 3.55
C CYS A 107 -11.02 -18.52 2.05
N PRO A 108 -10.32 -17.64 1.31
CA PRO A 108 -10.57 -17.45 -0.10
C PRO A 108 -10.50 -18.76 -0.89
N GLU A 109 -11.51 -18.98 -1.74
CA GLU A 109 -11.54 -20.08 -2.69
C GLU A 109 -10.56 -19.81 -3.85
N PRO A 110 -10.28 -20.84 -4.70
CA PRO A 110 -9.46 -20.65 -5.89
C PRO A 110 -9.96 -19.50 -6.78
N GLN A 111 -9.11 -18.50 -6.99
CA GLN A 111 -9.39 -17.33 -7.82
C GLN A 111 -8.09 -16.81 -8.47
N ASP A 112 -8.18 -15.77 -9.31
CA ASP A 112 -7.00 -15.14 -9.90
C ASP A 112 -6.02 -14.67 -8.81
N GLY A 113 -4.74 -15.00 -8.97
CA GLY A 113 -3.71 -14.77 -7.94
C GLY A 113 -3.65 -15.80 -6.81
N LEU A 114 -4.68 -16.65 -6.65
CA LEU A 114 -4.72 -17.73 -5.66
C LEU A 114 -5.31 -19.02 -6.25
N PRO A 115 -4.62 -19.69 -7.20
CA PRO A 115 -5.19 -20.78 -8.00
C PRO A 115 -5.56 -22.06 -7.23
N TYR A 116 -5.11 -22.19 -5.97
CA TYR A 116 -5.42 -23.33 -5.10
C TYR A 116 -6.30 -22.94 -3.91
N GLY A 117 -6.70 -21.67 -3.83
CA GLY A 117 -7.37 -21.11 -2.66
C GLY A 117 -6.48 -21.11 -1.41
N ALA A 118 -7.10 -20.90 -0.27
CA ALA A 118 -6.46 -20.90 1.03
C ALA A 118 -7.23 -21.75 2.06
N SER A 119 -6.55 -22.10 3.15
CA SER A 119 -7.11 -22.81 4.30
C SER A 119 -6.81 -22.08 5.60
N CYS A 120 -7.71 -22.20 6.57
CA CYS A 120 -7.57 -21.57 7.88
C CYS A 120 -6.48 -22.27 8.71
N GLY A 121 -5.55 -21.51 9.26
CA GLY A 121 -4.50 -22.03 10.12
C GLY A 121 -3.78 -20.93 10.91
N VAL A 122 -2.89 -21.31 11.81
CA VAL A 122 -2.15 -20.33 12.63
C VAL A 122 -1.05 -19.69 11.80
N VAL A 123 -1.19 -18.40 11.46
CA VAL A 123 -0.22 -17.64 10.67
C VAL A 123 1.00 -17.24 11.51
N LYS A 124 2.06 -16.70 10.87
CA LYS A 124 3.32 -16.29 11.54
C LYS A 124 3.13 -15.41 12.78
N THR A 125 2.08 -14.60 12.82
CA THR A 125 1.76 -13.72 13.95
C THR A 125 1.22 -14.47 15.17
N GLY A 126 0.93 -15.77 15.04
CA GLY A 126 0.45 -16.63 16.13
C GLY A 126 -1.07 -16.64 16.29
N VAL A 127 -1.81 -15.94 15.42
CA VAL A 127 -3.29 -15.97 15.36
C VAL A 127 -3.78 -16.81 14.18
N TYR A 128 -5.07 -17.15 14.16
CA TYR A 128 -5.69 -17.78 12.99
C TYR A 128 -5.75 -16.80 11.81
N GLY A 129 -5.41 -17.31 10.63
CA GLY A 129 -5.37 -16.59 9.36
C GLY A 129 -5.39 -17.55 8.17
N CYS A 130 -5.60 -17.01 6.98
CA CYS A 130 -5.63 -17.81 5.76
C CYS A 130 -4.23 -18.09 5.23
N LYS A 131 -3.96 -19.36 4.91
CA LYS A 131 -2.71 -19.81 4.31
C LYS A 131 -2.95 -20.37 2.92
N PRO A 132 -2.06 -20.12 1.95
CA PRO A 132 -2.25 -20.62 0.60
C PRO A 132 -2.16 -22.14 0.60
N ASN A 133 -3.08 -22.79 -0.11
CA ASN A 133 -2.98 -24.22 -0.35
C ASN A 133 -1.80 -24.45 -1.30
N ALA A 134 -0.88 -25.34 -0.92
CA ALA A 134 0.30 -25.58 -1.72
C ALA A 134 -0.06 -26.18 -3.09
N VAL A 135 0.52 -25.63 -4.17
CA VAL A 135 0.70 -26.32 -5.45
C VAL A 135 1.36 -27.66 -5.13
N GLY A 136 0.64 -28.75 -5.34
CA GLY A 136 0.95 -30.05 -4.75
C GLY A 136 2.45 -30.38 -4.65
N LYS A 137 2.99 -30.37 -3.43
CA LYS A 137 3.98 -31.37 -3.06
C LYS A 137 3.20 -32.48 -2.39
N LYS A 138 3.05 -33.60 -3.11
CA LYS A 138 2.63 -34.87 -2.51
C LYS A 138 3.45 -35.06 -1.23
N HIS A 139 2.83 -34.85 -0.07
CA HIS A 139 3.43 -35.29 1.18
C HIS A 139 2.95 -36.72 1.42
N HIS A 140 3.93 -37.60 1.27
CA HIS A 140 3.88 -39.05 1.39
C HIS A 140 3.00 -39.50 2.56
N VAL A 141 2.02 -40.35 2.26
CA VAL A 141 1.36 -41.19 3.27
C VAL A 141 2.45 -42.02 3.96
N ARG A 142 2.83 -41.66 5.20
CA ARG A 142 3.46 -42.63 6.09
C ARG A 142 2.33 -43.49 6.65
N LYS A 143 2.08 -44.61 5.97
CA LYS A 143 1.39 -45.77 6.55
C LYS A 143 2.20 -46.18 7.79
N LEU A 144 1.56 -46.16 8.95
CA LEU A 144 1.92 -46.97 10.12
C LEU A 144 1.01 -48.20 10.11
#